data_AF-A0A1H4RW07-F1
#
_entry.id   AF-A0A1H4RW07-F1
#
_cell.length_a   1.000
_cell.length_b   1.000
_cell.length_c   1.000
_cell.angle_alpha   90.00
_cell.angle_beta   90.00
_cell.angle_gamma   90.00
#
_symmetry.space_group_name_H-M   'P 1'
#
loop_
_entity.id
_entity.type
_entity.pdbx_description
1 polymer ?
#
loop_
_entity_poly.entity_id
_entity_poly.type
_entity_poly.pdbx_seq_one_letter_code
_entity_poly.pdbx_strand_id
1 'polypeptide(L)'
;MMLPRSRFRSRHACIAFALTGVVLMGCARKVQIEVPADFHGHVRILCTGLSEDRSTNIHVDATGSIKASTCPVRQTDTVVSRSGVGAPLETNVMWTTTGDGLVREITFDVR
;
A
#
# COMPACT_ATOMS: atom_id res chain seq x y z
N MET A 1 -33.22 -41.38 54.54
CA MET A 1 -33.85 -40.12 54.12
C MET A 1 -34.12 -40.16 52.62
N MET A 2 -35.39 -39.96 52.24
CA MET A 2 -35.97 -39.35 51.03
C MET A 2 -35.29 -39.47 49.64
N LEU A 3 -35.94 -40.28 48.79
CA LEU A 3 -36.41 -40.12 47.39
C LEU A 3 -35.47 -39.76 46.18
N PRO A 4 -35.79 -40.27 44.97
CA PRO A 4 -35.01 -40.24 43.73
C PRO A 4 -35.52 -39.18 42.71
N ARG A 5 -34.79 -39.03 41.59
CA ARG A 5 -35.14 -38.44 40.25
C ARG A 5 -33.95 -37.58 39.78
N SER A 6 -33.61 -37.42 38.50
CA SER A 6 -34.24 -37.72 37.22
C SER A 6 -33.20 -37.51 36.13
N ARG A 7 -33.34 -38.23 35.02
CA ARG A 7 -32.64 -37.98 33.76
C ARG A 7 -32.68 -36.50 33.38
N PHE A 8 -31.56 -35.94 32.91
CA PHE A 8 -31.61 -34.89 31.90
C PHE A 8 -30.53 -35.10 30.84
N ARG A 9 -30.99 -35.60 29.70
CA ARG A 9 -30.30 -35.66 28.42
C ARG A 9 -30.29 -34.24 27.85
N SER A 10 -29.13 -33.62 27.68
CA SER A 10 -29.00 -32.41 26.84
C SER A 10 -27.63 -32.43 26.18
N ARG A 11 -27.56 -32.98 24.96
CA ARG A 11 -27.58 -32.24 23.69
C ARG A 11 -26.24 -31.55 23.41
N HIS A 12 -25.53 -32.18 22.47
CA HIS A 12 -24.70 -31.59 21.41
C HIS A 12 -24.17 -30.18 21.68
N ALA A 13 -22.89 -30.10 22.01
CA ALA A 13 -22.06 -28.99 21.57
C ALA A 13 -20.96 -29.58 20.69
N CYS A 14 -21.32 -29.96 19.47
CA CYS A 14 -20.36 -30.02 18.37
C CYS A 14 -19.88 -28.57 18.17
N ILE A 15 -18.77 -28.23 18.83
CA ILE A 15 -18.09 -26.96 18.61
C ILE A 15 -17.51 -27.08 17.21
N ALA A 16 -18.27 -26.60 16.23
CA ALA A 16 -17.83 -26.41 14.87
C ALA A 16 -16.65 -25.42 14.94
N PHE A 17 -15.44 -25.94 14.76
CA PHE A 17 -14.26 -25.15 14.50
C PHE A 17 -14.49 -24.40 13.19
N ALA A 18 -14.97 -23.16 13.28
CA ALA A 18 -15.02 -22.24 12.17
C ALA A 18 -13.59 -21.89 11.77
N LEU A 19 -13.04 -22.66 10.83
CA LEU A 19 -11.88 -22.29 10.02
C LEU A 19 -12.29 -21.12 9.10
N THR A 20 -12.54 -19.94 9.68
CA THR A 20 -12.60 -18.71 8.87
C THR A 20 -11.18 -18.25 8.64
N GLY A 21 -10.73 -18.47 7.41
CA GLY A 21 -9.39 -18.17 6.94
C GLY A 21 -8.96 -16.75 7.29
N VAL A 22 -7.86 -16.65 8.03
CA VAL A 22 -7.04 -15.45 8.02
C VAL A 22 -6.52 -15.34 6.59
N VAL A 23 -7.22 -14.55 5.77
CA VAL A 23 -6.62 -14.02 4.56
C VAL A 23 -5.45 -13.18 5.06
N LEU A 24 -4.26 -13.78 5.06
CA LEU A 24 -3.01 -13.05 5.15
C LEU A 24 -3.10 -12.01 4.03
N MET A 25 -3.50 -10.79 4.38
CA MET A 25 -3.24 -9.62 3.57
C MET A 25 -1.74 -9.65 3.34
N GLY A 26 -1.32 -10.16 2.17
CA GLY A 26 0.04 -10.03 1.72
C GLY A 26 0.41 -8.56 1.88
N CYS A 27 1.58 -8.29 2.45
CA CYS A 27 2.07 -6.93 2.57
C CYS A 27 2.14 -6.33 1.16
N ALA A 28 1.10 -5.60 0.76
CA ALA A 28 1.03 -4.97 -0.54
C ALA A 28 2.09 -3.86 -0.54
N ARG A 29 3.13 -4.05 -1.34
CA ARG A 29 4.22 -3.08 -1.50
C ARG A 29 3.63 -1.86 -2.22
N LYS A 30 3.48 -0.75 -1.51
CA LYS A 30 2.89 0.48 -2.07
C LYS A 30 3.86 1.63 -2.02
N VAL A 31 3.90 2.41 -3.08
CA VAL A 31 4.63 3.67 -3.17
C VAL A 31 3.63 4.78 -2.96
N GLN A 32 3.84 5.58 -1.92
CA GLN A 32 3.03 6.77 -1.64
C GLN A 32 3.81 7.98 -2.12
N ILE A 33 3.23 8.76 -3.02
CA ILE A 33 3.82 9.98 -3.54
C ILE A 33 2.96 11.14 -3.09
N GLU A 34 3.51 12.02 -2.28
CA GLU A 34 2.81 13.22 -1.83
C GLU A 34 3.28 14.44 -2.61
N VAL A 35 2.35 15.12 -3.27
CA VAL A 35 2.60 16.39 -3.98
C VAL A 35 2.04 17.58 -3.19
N PRO A 36 2.61 18.79 -3.31
CA PRO A 36 2.09 19.97 -2.64
C PRO A 36 0.66 20.31 -3.04
N ALA A 37 -0.08 20.96 -2.14
CA ALA A 37 -1.50 21.30 -2.33
C ALA A 37 -1.78 22.08 -3.62
N ASP A 38 -0.94 23.06 -3.93
CA ASP A 38 -1.12 23.97 -5.05
C ASP A 38 -0.26 23.59 -6.27
N PHE A 39 0.29 22.38 -6.30
CA PHE A 39 1.13 21.94 -7.40
C PHE A 39 0.29 21.48 -8.59
N HIS A 40 0.58 22.05 -9.76
CA HIS A 40 0.05 21.64 -11.06
C HIS A 40 1.20 21.55 -12.05
N GLY A 41 1.23 20.49 -12.85
CA GLY A 41 2.25 20.29 -13.88
C GLY A 41 2.89 18.91 -13.82
N HIS A 42 4.04 18.82 -14.48
CA HIS A 42 4.76 17.57 -14.66
C HIS A 42 5.63 17.26 -13.43
N VAL A 43 5.46 16.06 -12.88
CA VAL A 43 6.27 15.52 -11.80
C VAL A 43 7.32 14.57 -12.35
N ARG A 44 8.55 14.72 -11.88
CA ARG A 44 9.71 13.90 -12.22
C ARG A 44 10.49 13.50 -10.97
N ILE A 45 10.49 12.20 -10.68
CA ILE A 45 11.21 11.61 -9.55
C ILE A 45 12.37 10.80 -10.11
N LEU A 46 13.60 11.18 -9.78
CA LEU A 46 14.81 10.45 -10.12
C LEU A 46 15.21 9.53 -8.97
N CYS A 47 15.29 8.24 -9.22
CA CYS A 47 15.67 7.26 -8.22
C CYS A 47 17.20 7.14 -8.15
N THR A 48 17.80 7.68 -7.09
CA THR A 48 19.25 7.60 -6.85
C THR A 48 19.63 6.45 -5.92
N GLY A 49 18.66 5.86 -5.23
CA GLY A 49 18.85 4.67 -4.41
C GLY A 49 17.62 3.76 -4.46
N LEU A 50 17.87 2.47 -4.31
CA LEU A 50 16.85 1.43 -4.35
C LEU A 50 16.73 0.77 -2.98
N SER A 51 15.51 0.52 -2.54
CA SER A 51 15.20 -0.20 -1.32
C SER A 51 14.38 -1.43 -1.63
N GLU A 52 14.84 -2.60 -1.21
CA GLU A 52 14.03 -3.81 -1.20
C GLU A 52 12.99 -3.73 -0.07
N ASP A 53 11.82 -4.32 -0.35
CA ASP A 53 10.87 -4.79 0.66
C ASP A 53 10.21 -3.77 1.60
N ARG A 54 10.09 -2.49 1.21
CA ARG A 54 9.36 -1.51 2.03
C ARG A 54 8.42 -0.62 1.21
N SER A 55 7.31 -0.26 1.84
CA SER A 55 6.50 0.87 1.38
C SER A 55 7.37 2.12 1.42
N THR A 56 7.41 2.84 0.31
CA THR A 56 8.22 4.05 0.15
C THR A 56 7.30 5.25 0.12
N ASN A 57 7.63 6.28 0.90
CA ASN A 57 6.96 7.57 0.84
C ASN A 57 7.91 8.57 0.18
N ILE A 58 7.44 9.23 -0.88
CA ILE A 58 8.20 10.20 -1.66
C ILE A 58 7.45 11.52 -1.61
N HIS A 59 8.02 12.52 -0.93
CA HIS A 59 7.48 13.87 -0.92
C HIS A 59 8.08 14.66 -2.08
N VAL A 60 7.24 15.16 -2.97
CA VAL A 60 7.65 15.99 -4.11
C VAL A 60 7.67 17.45 -3.67
N ASP A 61 8.69 18.20 -4.09
CA ASP A 61 8.76 19.63 -3.80
C ASP A 61 7.89 20.47 -4.75
N ALA A 62 7.84 21.78 -4.50
CA ALA A 62 7.05 22.70 -5.32
C ALA A 62 7.54 22.84 -6.78
N THR A 63 8.73 22.31 -7.11
CA THR A 63 9.26 22.32 -8.48
C THR A 63 8.76 21.15 -9.31
N GLY A 64 8.14 20.15 -8.66
CA GLY A 64 7.73 18.91 -9.31
C GLY A 64 8.90 17.96 -9.59
N SER A 65 10.12 18.29 -9.17
CA SER A 65 11.31 17.48 -9.46
C SER A 65 12.06 17.11 -8.19
N ILE A 66 12.26 15.81 -7.95
CA ILE A 66 13.01 15.35 -6.77
C ILE A 66 13.96 14.19 -7.10
N LYS A 67 15.08 14.12 -6.38
CA LYS A 67 15.94 12.94 -6.32
C LYS A 67 15.60 12.12 -5.08
N ALA A 68 14.96 10.98 -5.28
CA ALA A 68 14.58 10.07 -4.21
C ALA A 68 15.72 9.07 -3.93
N SER A 69 16.18 9.02 -2.68
CA SER A 69 17.18 8.05 -2.23
C SER A 69 16.58 6.67 -1.95
N THR A 70 15.24 6.57 -1.86
CA THR A 70 14.51 5.34 -1.55
C THR A 70 13.38 5.14 -2.54
N CYS A 71 13.69 4.51 -3.67
CA CYS A 71 12.71 4.01 -4.63
C CYS A 71 12.56 2.49 -4.49
N PRO A 72 11.41 1.91 -4.87
CA PRO A 72 11.27 0.46 -4.95
C PRO A 72 12.18 -0.08 -6.07
N VAL A 73 12.67 -1.31 -5.88
CA VAL A 73 13.49 -2.00 -6.89
C VAL A 73 12.71 -2.21 -8.20
N ARG A 74 11.42 -2.54 -8.11
CA ARG A 74 10.53 -2.83 -9.25
C ARG A 74 9.27 -1.99 -9.19
N GLN A 75 8.60 -1.86 -10.33
CA GLN A 75 7.29 -1.23 -10.44
C GLN A 75 6.30 -1.92 -9.50
N THR A 76 5.49 -1.13 -8.81
CA THR A 76 4.49 -1.60 -7.85
C THR A 76 3.34 -0.60 -7.77
N ASP A 77 2.30 -0.93 -7.02
CA ASP A 77 1.15 -0.05 -6.80
C ASP A 77 1.59 1.33 -6.31
N THR A 78 1.13 2.36 -7.00
CA THR A 78 1.41 3.76 -6.67
C THR A 78 0.14 4.44 -6.21
N VAL A 79 0.25 5.21 -5.14
CA VAL A 79 -0.80 6.11 -4.66
C VAL A 79 -0.22 7.51 -4.68
N VAL A 80 -0.78 8.38 -5.52
CA VAL A 80 -0.42 9.79 -5.55
C VAL A 80 -1.46 10.54 -4.72
N SER A 81 -1.03 11.35 -3.76
CA SER A 81 -1.90 12.17 -2.92
C SER A 81 -1.42 13.60 -2.88
N ARG A 82 -2.35 14.52 -2.66
CA ARG A 82 -2.05 15.94 -2.48
C ARG A 82 -2.01 16.25 -0.98
N SER A 83 -1.03 17.05 -0.56
CA SER A 83 -0.88 17.38 0.86
C SER A 83 -2.14 18.05 1.40
N GLY A 84 -2.62 17.59 2.56
CA GLY A 84 -3.88 18.04 3.15
C GLY A 84 -5.16 17.48 2.51
N VAL A 85 -5.07 16.68 1.44
CA VAL A 85 -6.21 16.04 0.77
C VAL A 85 -6.18 14.54 1.07
N GLY A 86 -7.26 14.04 1.70
CA GLY A 86 -7.36 12.62 2.07
C GLY A 86 -7.63 11.67 0.89
N ALA A 87 -8.09 12.19 -0.24
CA ALA A 87 -8.36 11.40 -1.44
C ALA A 87 -7.12 11.33 -2.34
N PRO A 88 -6.75 10.14 -2.86
CA PRO A 88 -5.70 10.02 -3.84
C PRO A 88 -6.09 10.64 -5.18
N LEU A 89 -5.11 11.17 -5.89
CA LEU A 89 -5.25 11.73 -7.23
C LEU A 89 -5.27 10.60 -8.26
N GLU A 90 -6.24 10.66 -9.16
CA GLU A 90 -6.27 9.79 -10.34
C GLU A 90 -5.27 10.33 -11.38
N THR A 91 -4.08 9.74 -11.43
CA THR A 91 -3.00 10.14 -12.35
C THR A 91 -2.41 8.91 -13.03
N ASN A 92 -1.96 9.07 -14.27
CA ASN A 92 -1.22 8.03 -14.96
C ASN A 92 0.25 8.11 -14.56
N VAL A 93 0.72 7.12 -13.81
CA VAL A 93 2.11 7.03 -13.37
C VAL A 93 2.91 6.21 -14.36
N MET A 94 3.87 6.86 -15.01
CA MET A 94 4.82 6.22 -15.90
C MET A 94 6.11 5.90 -15.17
N TRP A 95 6.56 4.65 -15.34
CA TRP A 95 7.77 4.12 -14.72
C TRP A 95 8.81 3.86 -15.80
N THR A 96 10.00 4.45 -15.61
CA THR A 96 11.16 4.18 -16.46
C THR A 96 12.10 3.25 -15.72
N THR A 97 12.45 2.14 -16.35
CA THR A 97 13.36 1.14 -15.81
C THR A 97 14.63 1.00 -16.66
N THR A 98 15.69 0.47 -16.06
CA THR A 98 16.90 0.03 -16.76
C THR A 98 16.69 -1.35 -17.42
N GLY A 99 17.67 -1.81 -18.20
CA GLY A 99 17.58 -3.07 -18.96
C GLY A 99 17.45 -4.34 -18.09
N ASP A 100 17.88 -4.27 -16.83
CA ASP A 100 17.71 -5.29 -15.79
C ASP A 100 16.38 -5.17 -15.02
N GLY A 101 15.56 -4.17 -15.34
CA GLY A 101 14.22 -3.95 -14.78
C GLY A 101 14.20 -3.19 -13.45
N LEU A 102 15.31 -2.53 -13.07
CA LEU A 102 15.36 -1.66 -11.90
C LEU A 102 14.70 -0.32 -12.19
N VAL A 103 13.97 0.23 -11.23
CA VAL A 103 13.35 1.56 -11.36
C VAL A 103 14.44 2.64 -11.40
N ARG A 104 14.37 3.50 -12.41
CA ARG A 104 15.28 4.65 -12.57
C ARG A 104 14.57 5.97 -12.35
N GLU A 105 13.34 6.07 -12.83
CA GLU A 105 12.60 7.33 -12.86
C GLU A 105 11.09 7.08 -12.85
N ILE A 106 10.35 7.93 -12.14
CA ILE A 106 8.89 7.91 -12.04
C ILE A 106 8.39 9.27 -12.49
N THR A 107 7.44 9.30 -13.42
CA THR A 107 6.90 10.55 -14.00
C THR A 107 5.39 10.48 -14.10
N PHE A 108 4.72 11.59 -13.83
CA PHE A 108 3.27 11.73 -13.97
C PHE A 108 2.89 13.21 -14.04
N ASP A 109 1.68 13.49 -14.51
CA ASP A 109 1.15 14.86 -14.54
C ASP A 109 0.08 15.05 -13.46
N VAL A 110 0.16 16.17 -12.75
CA VAL A 110 -0.86 16.63 -11.79
C VAL A 110 -1.68 17.73 -12.42
N ARG A 111 -3.00 17.55 -12.43
CA ARG A 111 -3.97 18.54 -12.94
C ARG A 111 -4.71 19.24 -11.81
#